data_AF-A0A6I5RE31-F1
#
_entry.id   AF-A0A6I5RE31-F1
#
_cell.length_a   1.000
_cell.length_b   1.000
_cell.length_c   1.000
_cell.angle_alpha   90.00
_cell.angle_beta   90.00
_cell.angle_gamma   90.00
#
_symmetry.space_group_name_H-M   'P 1'
#
loop_
_entity.id
_entity.type
_entity.pdbx_description
1 polymer ?
#
loop_
_entity_poly.entity_id
_entity_poly.type
_entity_poly.pdbx_seq_one_letter_code
_entity_poly.pdbx_strand_id
1 'polypeptide(L)'
;MATSPISTRVPQENYIELKKIAQDTGQTVSDLVNEAIARYLGRAGAGARVRGRLDQLEAQVNKLTLMMVEPQGTRAERATAYLEMTNK
;
A
#
# COMPACT_ATOMS: atom_id res chain seq x y z
N MET A 1 -7.95 -1.40 -2.16
CA MET A 1 -9.03 -0.38 -2.09
C MET A 1 -8.37 0.99 -2.09
N ALA A 2 -8.72 1.88 -3.03
CA ALA A 2 -8.18 3.23 -3.05
C ALA A 2 -8.84 4.03 -1.92
N THR A 3 -8.09 4.35 -0.88
CA THR A 3 -8.57 5.20 0.21
C THR A 3 -8.81 6.59 -0.36
N SER A 4 -10.07 7.01 -0.44
CA SER A 4 -10.42 8.37 -0.88
C SER A 4 -9.70 9.39 0.00
N PRO A 5 -9.16 10.48 -0.58
CA PRO A 5 -8.48 11.50 0.20
C PRO A 5 -9.48 12.18 1.15
N ILE A 6 -9.28 11.97 2.45
CA ILE A 6 -10.07 12.64 3.49
C ILE A 6 -9.48 14.05 3.66
N SER A 7 -10.21 15.07 3.20
CA SER A 7 -9.85 16.47 3.49
C SER A 7 -10.52 16.90 4.79
N THR A 8 -9.77 17.50 5.70
CA THR A 8 -10.29 18.09 6.94
C THR A 8 -9.71 19.49 7.13
N ARG A 9 -10.50 20.39 7.70
CA ARG A 9 -10.04 21.73 8.07
C ARG A 9 -9.50 21.70 9.50
N VAL A 10 -8.33 22.26 9.69
CA VAL A 10 -7.64 22.33 10.97
C VAL A 10 -7.21 23.79 11.17
N PRO A 11 -7.24 24.32 12.40
CA PRO A 11 -6.66 25.63 12.69
C PRO A 11 -5.25 25.77 12.12
N GLN A 12 -4.94 26.96 11.59
CA GLN A 12 -3.69 27.18 10.86
C GLN A 12 -2.45 27.02 11.77
N GLU A 13 -2.55 27.46 13.02
CA GLU A 13 -1.54 27.26 14.06
C GLU A 13 -1.19 25.77 14.25
N ASN A 14 -2.19 24.91 14.43
CA ASN A 14 -1.99 23.46 14.59
C ASN A 14 -1.35 22.84 13.34
N TYR A 15 -1.69 23.31 12.13
CA TYR A 15 -1.09 22.81 10.91
C TYR A 15 0.41 23.17 10.80
N ILE A 16 0.79 24.36 11.26
CA ILE A 16 2.20 24.78 11.31
C ILE A 16 2.98 23.89 12.27
N GLU A 17 2.43 23.63 13.46
CA GLU A 17 3.05 22.74 14.44
C GLU A 17 3.21 21.31 13.91
N LEU A 18 2.15 20.76 13.31
CA LEU A 18 2.20 19.42 12.70
C LEU A 18 3.27 19.32 11.61
N LYS A 19 3.45 20.37 10.80
CA LYS A 19 4.52 20.43 9.80
C LYS A 19 5.90 20.42 10.43
N LYS A 20 6.09 21.17 11.52
CA LYS A 20 7.36 21.21 12.24
C LYS A 20 7.71 19.83 12.81
N ILE A 21 6.75 19.18 13.47
CA ILE A 21 6.95 17.83 14.02
C ILE A 21 7.21 16.81 12.89
N ALA A 22 6.50 16.92 11.76
CA ALA A 22 6.72 16.08 10.59
C ALA A 22 8.16 16.22 10.04
N GLN A 23 8.68 17.45 9.97
CA GLN A 23 10.08 17.71 9.59
C GLN A 23 11.08 17.12 10.58
N ASP A 24 10.86 17.34 11.88
CA ASP A 24 11.76 16.87 12.94
C ASP A 24 11.81 15.34 13.03
N THR A 25 10.70 14.66 12.72
CA THR A 25 10.56 13.20 12.81
C THR A 25 10.79 12.46 11.49
N GLY A 26 10.89 13.19 10.37
CA GLY A 26 10.95 12.62 9.02
C GLY A 26 9.67 11.90 8.57
N GLN A 27 8.54 12.14 9.26
CA GLN A 27 7.25 11.52 8.95
C GLN A 27 6.38 12.43 8.08
N THR A 28 5.37 11.87 7.42
CA THR A 28 4.35 12.69 6.76
C THR A 28 3.36 13.24 7.78
N VAL A 29 2.76 14.41 7.50
CA VAL A 29 1.71 14.98 8.35
C VAL A 29 0.53 14.02 8.52
N SER A 30 0.20 13.26 7.46
CA SER A 30 -0.87 12.26 7.49
C SER A 30 -0.55 11.11 8.44
N ASP A 31 0.69 10.60 8.44
CA ASP A 31 1.10 9.54 9.37
C ASP A 31 1.04 10.01 10.82
N LEU A 32 1.47 11.25 11.05
CA LEU A 32 1.47 11.86 12.38
C LEU A 32 0.04 12.01 12.92
N VAL A 33 -0.89 12.47 12.07
CA VAL A 33 -2.31 12.60 12.42
C VAL A 33 -2.95 11.23 12.65
N ASN A 34 -2.66 10.25 11.80
CA ASN A 34 -3.17 8.89 11.98
C ASN A 34 -2.67 8.26 13.28
N GLU A 35 -1.40 8.47 13.63
CA GLU A 35 -0.83 8.03 14.89
C GLU A 35 -1.48 8.74 16.09
N ALA A 36 -1.67 10.07 16.01
CA ALA A 36 -2.33 10.85 17.04
C ALA A 36 -3.79 10.39 17.26
N ILE A 37 -4.54 10.15 16.19
CA ILE A 37 -5.90 9.61 16.24
C ILE A 37 -5.89 8.19 16.84
N ALA A 38 -4.96 7.33 16.43
CA ALA A 38 -4.84 5.99 16.98
C ALA A 38 -4.54 6.01 18.50
N ARG A 39 -3.69 6.95 18.94
CA ARG A 39 -3.39 7.18 20.37
C ARG A 39 -4.63 7.69 21.12
N TYR A 40 -5.30 8.69 20.56
CA TYR A 40 -6.51 9.28 21.15
C TYR A 40 -7.64 8.24 21.29
N LEU A 41 -7.83 7.38 20.30
CA LEU A 41 -8.84 6.32 20.31
C LEU A 41 -8.45 5.10 21.14
N GLY A 42 -7.32 5.13 21.88
CA GLY A 42 -6.83 4.01 22.67
C GLY A 42 -6.39 2.79 21.83
N ARG A 43 -6.25 2.97 20.51
CA ARG A 43 -5.77 1.92 19.58
C ARG A 43 -4.25 1.86 19.49
N ALA A 44 -3.53 2.76 20.16
CA ALA A 44 -2.07 2.81 20.18
C ALA A 44 -1.42 1.77 21.10
N GLY A 45 -1.85 0.52 21.01
CA GLY A 45 -0.90 -0.57 21.17
C GLY A 45 0.00 -0.59 19.91
N ALA A 46 1.26 -1.00 20.05
CA ALA A 46 2.18 -1.22 18.93
C ALA A 46 1.57 -2.01 17.75
N GLY A 47 0.47 -2.74 17.99
CA GLY A 47 -0.32 -3.45 17.00
C GLY A 47 -0.96 -2.62 15.88
N ALA A 48 -1.29 -1.33 16.05
CA ALA A 48 -1.99 -0.60 14.97
C ALA A 48 -1.07 -0.27 13.78
N ARG A 49 0.17 0.18 14.04
CA ARG A 49 1.20 0.40 13.00
C ARG A 49 1.66 -0.92 12.40
N VAL A 50 1.82 -1.95 13.23
CA VAL A 50 2.22 -3.28 12.76
C VAL A 50 1.13 -3.89 11.88
N ARG A 51 -0.15 -3.80 12.26
CA ARG A 51 -1.26 -4.33 11.48
C ARG A 51 -1.42 -3.62 10.15
N GLY A 52 -1.36 -2.28 10.10
CA GLY A 52 -1.41 -1.54 8.83
C GLY A 52 -0.27 -1.90 7.87
N ARG A 53 0.96 -2.11 8.40
CA ARG A 53 2.10 -2.57 7.60
C ARG A 53 1.96 -4.03 7.16
N LEU A 54 1.39 -4.90 8.00
CA LEU A 54 1.09 -6.29 7.67
C LEU A 54 0.03 -6.39 6.58
N ASP A 55 -1.06 -5.62 6.69
CA ASP A 55 -2.14 -5.59 5.69
C ASP A 55 -1.61 -5.10 4.32
N GLN A 56 -0.72 -4.10 4.32
CA GLN A 56 -0.04 -3.63 3.11
C GLN A 56 0.89 -4.69 2.52
N LEU A 57 1.65 -5.40 3.37
CA LEU A 57 2.56 -6.46 2.93
C LEU A 57 1.77 -7.64 2.36
N GLU A 58 0.67 -8.04 3.00
CA GLU A 58 -0.23 -9.08 2.52
C GLU A 58 -0.84 -8.72 1.16
N ALA A 59 -1.28 -7.47 0.97
CA ALA A 59 -1.78 -7.00 -0.32
C ALA A 59 -0.69 -7.04 -1.42
N GLN A 60 0.56 -6.68 -1.09
CA GLN A 60 1.68 -6.73 -2.02
C GLN A 60 2.07 -8.16 -2.39
N VAL A 61 2.13 -9.06 -1.40
CA VAL A 61 2.43 -10.48 -1.61
C VAL A 61 1.32 -11.12 -2.45
N ASN A 62 0.05 -10.90 -2.13
CA ASN A 62 -1.06 -11.43 -2.93
C ASN A 62 -1.02 -10.94 -4.39
N LYS A 63 -0.68 -9.66 -4.61
CA LYS A 63 -0.52 -9.13 -5.96
C LYS A 63 0.64 -9.81 -6.70
N LEU A 64 1.77 -10.03 -6.03
CA LEU A 64 2.92 -10.73 -6.60
C LEU A 64 2.57 -12.19 -6.92
N THR A 65 1.90 -12.90 -6.01
CA THR A 65 1.41 -14.26 -6.22
C THR A 65 0.48 -14.33 -7.42
N LEU A 66 -0.47 -13.40 -7.55
CA LEU A 66 -1.36 -13.34 -8.72
C LEU A 66 -0.58 -13.10 -10.03
N MET A 67 0.42 -12.22 -10.02
CA MET A 67 1.29 -11.97 -11.18
C MET A 67 2.18 -13.17 -11.55
N MET A 68 2.52 -14.02 -10.57
CA MET A 68 3.25 -15.27 -10.81
C MET A 68 2.34 -16.44 -11.22
N VAL A 69 1.04 -16.34 -10.93
CA VAL A 69 0.01 -17.35 -11.26
C VAL A 69 -0.68 -17.04 -12.60
N GLU A 70 -0.55 -15.83 -13.16
CA GLU A 70 -0.77 -15.66 -14.59
C GLU A 70 0.17 -16.62 -15.33
N PRO A 71 -0.38 -17.56 -16.11
CA PRO A 71 0.44 -18.53 -16.79
C PRO A 71 1.36 -17.73 -17.71
N GLN A 72 2.65 -17.78 -17.42
CA GLN A 72 3.67 -17.78 -18.45
C GLN A 72 3.24 -18.91 -19.39
N GLY A 73 2.36 -18.58 -20.34
CA GLY A 73 1.88 -19.48 -21.37
C GLY A 73 3.11 -20.16 -21.88
N THR A 74 3.18 -21.46 -21.61
CA THR A 74 4.46 -22.14 -21.55
C THR A 74 5.14 -21.92 -22.90
N ARG A 75 6.42 -21.56 -22.89
CA ARG A 75 7.17 -21.35 -24.14
C ARG A 75 7.06 -22.57 -25.09
N ALA A 76 6.69 -23.73 -24.53
CA ALA A 76 6.32 -24.96 -25.22
C ALA A 76 5.01 -24.87 -26.03
N GLU A 77 3.92 -24.30 -25.50
CA GLU A 77 2.62 -24.19 -26.21
C GLU A 77 2.67 -23.18 -27.38
N ARG A 78 3.53 -22.17 -27.30
CA ARG A 78 3.76 -21.25 -28.43
C ARG A 78 4.60 -21.89 -29.55
N ALA A 79 5.45 -22.87 -29.25
CA ALA A 79 6.28 -23.53 -30.25
C ALA A 79 5.47 -24.51 -31.12
N THR A 80 4.48 -25.20 -30.55
CA THR A 80 3.61 -26.12 -31.30
C THR A 80 2.67 -25.37 -32.25
N ALA A 81 2.13 -24.21 -31.84
CA ALA A 81 1.28 -23.37 -32.70
C ALA A 81 2.01 -22.86 -33.97
N TYR A 82 3.32 -22.59 -33.90
CA TYR A 82 4.11 -22.17 -35.06
C TYR A 82 4.41 -23.32 -36.04
N LEU A 83 4.57 -24.56 -35.55
CA LEU A 83 4.84 -25.73 -36.39
C LEU A 83 3.59 -26.25 -37.12
N GLU A 84 2.39 -26.03 -36.56
CA GLU A 84 1.13 -26.40 -37.21
C GLU A 84 0.69 -25.38 -38.27
N MET A 85 1.05 -24.10 -38.10
CA MET A 85 0.76 -23.05 -39.10
C MET A 85 1.70 -23.06 -40.31
N THR A 86 2.87 -23.70 -40.21
CA THR A 86 3.87 -23.76 -41.29
C THR A 86 3.80 -25.02 -42.15
N ASN A 87 2.92 -25.97 -41.82
CA ASN A 87 2.71 -27.23 -42.56
C ASN A 87 1.31 -27.32 -43.22
N LYS A 88 0.70 -26.20 -43.59
CA LYS A 88 -0.50 -26.16 -44.45
C LYS A 88 -0.24 -25.35 -45.71
#